data_AF-A0A2E0WPL5-F1
#
_entry.id   AF-A0A2E0WPL5-F1
#
_cell.length_a   1.000
_cell.length_b   1.000
_cell.length_c   1.000
_cell.angle_alpha   90.00
_cell.angle_beta   90.00
_cell.angle_gamma   90.00
#
_symmetry.space_group_name_H-M   'P 1'
#
loop_
_entity.id
_entity.type
_entity.pdbx_description
1 polymer ?
#
loop_
_entity_poly.entity_id
_entity_poly.type
_entity_poly.pdbx_seq_one_letter_code
_entity_poly.pdbx_strand_id
1 'polypeptide(L)' 'MPPALLEQLAPGGRLIAPVGGAFSQELLLYRKTADGRISSQDLLPVMFVPLVDRDGGEPPGTAGDV' A
#
# COMPACT_ATOMS: atom_id res chain seq x y z
N MET A 1 -3.38 2.57 3.89
CA MET A 1 -2.17 1.77 3.60
C MET A 1 -1.11 2.01 4.68
N PRO A 2 -0.37 1.01 5.22
CA PRO A 2 0.54 1.22 6.35
C PRO A 2 1.68 2.23 6.06
N PRO A 3 1.76 3.38 6.77
CA PRO A 3 2.74 4.43 6.49
C PRO A 3 4.20 3.97 6.55
N ALA A 4 4.49 3.04 7.46
CA ALA A 4 5.83 2.47 7.64
C ALA A 4 6.41 1.85 6.36
N LEU A 5 5.55 1.29 5.49
CA LEU A 5 6.00 0.73 4.22
C LEU A 5 6.45 1.83 3.25
N LEU A 6 5.77 2.99 3.22
CA LEU A 6 6.17 4.14 2.38
C LEU A 6 7.43 4.82 2.91
N GLU A 7 7.59 4.89 4.23
CA GLU A 7 8.77 5.48 4.88
C GLU A 7 10.04 4.69 4.55
N GLN A 8 9.93 3.35 4.50
CA GLN A 8 11.02 2.44 4.16
C GLN A 8 11.47 2.50 2.69
N LEU A 9 10.72 3.16 1.80
CA LEU A 9 11.14 3.31 0.41
C LEU A 9 12.38 4.20 0.33
N ALA A 10 13.40 3.71 -0.37
CA ALA A 10 14.51 4.53 -0.82
C ALA A 10 14.03 5.58 -1.86
N PRO A 11 14.72 6.73 -2.02
CA PRO A 11 14.47 7.65 -3.13
C PRO A 11 14.59 6.93 -4.48
N GLY A 12 13.62 7.13 -5.38
CA GLY A 12 13.48 6.38 -6.64
C GLY A 12 12.85 4.99 -6.49
N GLY A 13 12.56 4.55 -5.26
CA GLY A 13 11.95 3.27 -4.94
C GLY A 13 10.49 3.17 -5.36
N ARG A 14 10.03 1.92 -5.51
CA ARG A 14 8.68 1.57 -5.94
C ARG A 14 8.10 0.52 -4.99
N LEU A 15 6.83 0.66 -4.65
CA LEU A 15 6.05 -0.35 -3.94
C LEU A 15 4.79 -0.63 -4.73
N ILE A 16 4.48 -1.91 -4.91
CA ILE A 16 3.24 -2.37 -5.52
C ILE A 16 2.50 -3.19 -4.48
N ALA A 17 1.24 -2.85 -4.21
CA ALA A 17 0.44 -3.54 -3.20
C ALA A 17 -1.05 -3.52 -3.56
N PRO A 18 -1.80 -4.59 -3.25
CA PRO A 18 -3.26 -4.57 -3.30
C PRO A 18 -3.80 -3.68 -2.17
N VAL A 19 -4.69 -2.75 -2.49
CA VAL A 19 -5.32 -1.85 -1.51
C VAL A 19 -6.83 -1.90 -1.70
N GLY A 20 -7.56 -2.09 -0.61
CA GLY A 20 -9.02 -2.21 -0.61
C GLY A 20 -9.51 -3.32 0.33
N GLY A 21 -10.83 -3.51 0.37
CA GLY A 21 -11.48 -4.52 1.20
C GLY A 21 -11.40 -5.92 0.59
N ALA A 22 -11.75 -6.95 1.37
CA ALA A 22 -11.63 -8.38 0.99
C ALA A 22 -12.31 -8.79 -0.32
N PHE A 23 -13.27 -7.99 -0.81
CA PHE A 23 -14.05 -8.27 -2.02
C PHE A 23 -13.84 -7.26 -3.15
N SER A 24 -13.00 -6.23 -2.94
CA SER A 24 -12.72 -5.20 -3.93
C SER A 24 -11.38 -4.55 -3.61
N GLN A 25 -10.34 -4.94 -4.34
CA GLN A 25 -8.99 -4.37 -4.23
C GLN A 25 -8.50 -3.87 -5.58
N GLU A 26 -7.79 -2.76 -5.56
CA GLU A 26 -7.02 -2.26 -6.70
C GLU A 26 -5.54 -2.49 -6.45
N LEU A 27 -4.79 -2.80 -7.50
CA LEU A 27 -3.33 -2.89 -7.43
C LEU A 27 -2.75 -1.48 -7.60
N LEU A 28 -2.14 -0.94 -6.55
CA LEU A 28 -1.57 0.40 -6.57
C LEU A 28 -0.05 0.34 -6.72
N LEU A 29 0.50 1.25 -7.52
CA LEU A 29 1.92 1.57 -7.59
C LEU A 29 2.21 2.86 -6.82
N TYR A 30 3.00 2.75 -5.76
CA TYR A 30 3.58 3.88 -5.06
C TYR A 30 5.00 4.14 -5.56
N ARG A 31 5.33 5.41 -5.82
CA ARG A 31 6.66 5.87 -6.22
C ARG A 31 7.16 6.93 -5.25
N LYS A 32 8.37 6.73 -4.72
CA LYS A 32 9.10 7.77 -3.99
C LYS A 32 10.04 8.49 -4.96
N THR A 33 9.83 9.78 -5.14
CA THR A 33 10.71 10.61 -5.97
C THR A 33 12.06 10.83 -5.29
N ALA A 34 13.05 11.33 -6.03
CA ALA A 34 14.38 11.60 -5.50
C ALA A 34 14.37 12.63 -4.35
N ASP A 35 13.43 13.57 -4.38
CA ASP A 35 13.19 14.58 -3.36
C ASP A 35 12.22 14.13 -2.25
N GLY A 36 11.90 12.83 -2.21
CA GLY A 36 11.19 12.20 -1.09
C GLY A 36 9.67 12.29 -1.14
N ARG A 37 9.06 12.88 -2.18
CA ARG A 37 7.60 12.89 -2.34
C ARG A 37 7.10 11.51 -2.74
N ILE A 38 5.92 11.14 -2.24
CA ILE A 38 5.23 9.91 -2.61
C ILE A 38 4.10 10.24 -3.58
N SER A 39 3.95 9.42 -4.63
CA SER A 39 2.78 9.42 -5.50
C SER A 39 2.23 8.01 -5.62
N SER A 40 0.91 7.88 -5.81
CA SER A 40 0.23 6.61 -6.08
C SER A 40 -0.38 6.62 -7.49
N GLN A 41 -0.57 5.44 -8.05
CA GLN A 41 -1.26 5.20 -9.31
C GLN A 41 -1.98 3.85 -9.25
N ASP A 42 -3.27 3.83 -9.56
CA ASP A 42 -4.05 2.59 -9.72
C ASP A 42 -3.65 1.89 -11.02
N LEU A 43 -3.44 0.58 -10.98
CA LEU A 43 -3.01 -0.22 -12.12
C LEU A 43 -4.15 -1.08 -12.68
N LEU A 44 -4.76 -1.92 -11.83
CA LEU A 44 -5.83 -2.85 -12.21
C LEU A 44 -6.52 -3.49 -11.00
N PRO A 45 -7.77 -3.96 -11.14
CA PRO A 45 -8.48 -4.69 -10.09
C PRO A 45 -7.84 -6.06 -9.81
N VAL A 46 -7.72 -6.43 -8.54
CA VAL A 46 -7.11 -7.71 -8.11
C VAL A 46 -7.86 -8.34 -6.94
N MET A 47 -7.59 -9.63 -6.69
CA MET A 47 -8.11 -10.37 -5.54
C MET A 47 -6.95 -11.05 -4.82
N PHE A 48 -6.58 -10.53 -3.65
CA PHE A 48 -5.56 -11.08 -2.78
C PHE A 48 -6.17 -11.51 -1.44
N VAL A 49 -5.46 -12.36 -0.72
CA VAL A 49 -5.77 -12.61 0.69
C VAL A 49 -5.59 -11.33 1.52
N PRO A 50 -6.29 -11.17 2.66
CA PRO A 50 -6.10 -10.03 3.54
C PRO A 50 -4.64 -9.91 4.00
N LEU A 51 -4.11 -8.69 3.99
CA LEU A 51 -2.89 -8.38 4.73
C LEU A 51 -3.26 -8.31 6.21
N VAL A 52 -2.66 -9.18 7.02
CA VAL A 52 -2.91 -9.24 8.46
C VAL A 52 -1.65 -8.92 9.26
N ASP A 53 -1.83 -8.44 10.48
CA ASP A 53 -0.74 -8.31 11.45
C ASP A 53 -0.31 -9.68 12.03
N ARG A 54 0.55 -9.65 13.05
CA ARG A 54 1.07 -10.86 13.71
C ARG A 54 -0.01 -11.69 14.41
N ASP A 55 -1.10 -11.05 14.84
CA ASP A 55 -2.18 -11.68 15.60
C ASP A 55 -3.39 -12.02 14.70
N GLY A 56 -3.29 -11.75 13.39
CA GLY A 56 -4.34 -12.02 12.41
C GLY A 56 -5.35 -10.88 12.24
N GLY A 57 -5.10 -9.72 12.85
CA GLY A 57 -5.91 -8.51 12.75
C GLY A 57 -5.52 -7.60 11.58
N GLU A 58 -6.15 -6.43 11.49
CA GLU A 58 -5.79 -5.42 10.49
C GLU A 58 -4.45 -4.76 10.85
N PRO A 59 -3.52 -4.57 9.89
CA PRO A 59 -2.22 -4.00 10.19
C PRO A 59 -2.33 -2.56 10.72
N PRO A 60 -1.46 -2.16 11.65
CA PRO A 60 -1.47 -0.81 12.21
C PRO A 60 -1.24 0.24 11.12
N GLY A 61 -2.07 1.30 11.15
CA GLY A 61 -2.02 2.38 10.16
C GLY A 61 -2.66 2.04 8.80
N THR A 62 -3.43 0.94 8.70
CA THR A 62 -4.18 0.62 7.47
C THR A 62 -5.49 1.40 7.37
N ALA A 63 -6.08 1.78 8.49
CA ALA A 63 -7.32 2.53 8.57
C ALA A 63 -7.19 3.94 7.96
N GLY A 64 -7.90 4.17 6.84
CA GLY A 64 -8.07 5.48 6.22
C GLY A 64 -7.14 5.73 5.02
N ASP A 65 -7.43 5.09 3.89
CA ASP A 65 -7.11 5.65 2.57
C ASP A 65 -8.43 6.13 1.93
N VAL A 66 -9.05 7.12 2.60
CA VAL A 66 -9.71 8.36 2.10
C VAL A 66 -10.18 9.19 3.29
#